data_AF-A0A2T0UWP3-F1
#
_entry.id   AF-A0A2T0UWP3-F1
#
_cell.length_a   1.000
_cell.length_b   1.000
_cell.length_c   1.000
_cell.angle_alpha   90.00
_cell.angle_beta   90.00
_cell.angle_gamma   90.00
#
_symmetry.space_group_name_H-M   'P 1'
#
loop_
_entity.id
_entity.type
_entity.pdbx_description
1 polymer ?
#
loop_
_entity_poly.entity_id
_entity_poly.type
_entity_poly.pdbx_seq_one_letter_code
_entity_poly.pdbx_strand_id
1 'polypeptide(L)'
;MTKIDPAALRQLGADIQANVTPTLEEANEILPNLRSIDQTLYTSVAPSLAMVYTTAVSYMNEMVQGAAECFQAMNENLDGCATSWEDADQACASDFN
;
A
#
# COMPACT_ATOMS: atom_id res chain seq x y z
N MET A 1 -10.89 -26.61 12.98
CA MET A 1 -10.53 -25.20 12.74
C MET A 1 -9.08 -25.14 12.30
N THR A 2 -8.81 -24.48 11.19
CA THR A 2 -7.44 -24.15 10.77
C THR A 2 -6.79 -23.40 11.93
N LYS A 3 -5.62 -23.85 12.42
CA LYS A 3 -4.87 -23.13 13.46
C LYS A 3 -4.36 -21.84 12.85
N ILE A 4 -5.17 -20.79 12.91
CA ILE A 4 -4.71 -19.44 12.63
C ILE A 4 -3.99 -18.98 13.89
N ASP A 5 -2.74 -18.56 13.73
CA ASP A 5 -1.93 -17.98 14.79
C ASP A 5 -2.06 -16.45 14.70
N PRO A 6 -2.76 -15.79 15.64
CA PRO A 6 -2.91 -14.33 15.64
C PRO A 6 -1.57 -13.60 15.70
N ALA A 7 -0.56 -14.19 16.35
CA ALA A 7 0.78 -13.61 16.37
C ALA A 7 1.44 -13.64 14.99
N ALA A 8 1.25 -14.72 14.22
CA ALA A 8 1.73 -14.80 12.84
C ALA A 8 1.02 -13.81 11.91
N LEU A 9 -0.29 -13.56 12.10
CA LEU A 9 -1.03 -12.55 11.35
C LEU A 9 -0.54 -11.12 11.64
N ARG A 10 -0.30 -10.80 12.92
CA ARG A 10 0.25 -9.49 13.31
C ARG A 10 1.68 -9.32 12.83
N GLN A 11 2.49 -10.36 12.88
CA GLN A 11 3.85 -10.33 12.34
C GLN A 11 3.83 -10.08 10.83
N LEU A 12 2.93 -10.73 10.09
CA LEU A 12 2.77 -10.46 8.66
C LEU A 12 2.40 -9.00 8.38
N GLY A 13 1.48 -8.43 9.17
CA GLY A 13 1.13 -7.01 9.05
C GLY A 13 2.31 -6.07 9.33
N ALA A 14 3.08 -6.37 10.38
CA ALA A 14 4.29 -5.63 10.73
C ALA A 14 5.38 -5.74 9.65
N ASP A 15 5.57 -6.92 9.06
CA ASP A 15 6.53 -7.15 7.98
C ASP A 15 6.13 -6.39 6.71
N ILE A 16 4.82 -6.33 6.39
CA ILE A 16 4.31 -5.52 5.29
C ILE A 16 4.57 -4.03 5.57
N GLN A 17 4.30 -3.56 6.79
CA GLN A 17 4.54 -2.16 7.18
C GLN A 17 6.03 -1.80 7.13
N ALA A 18 6.91 -2.70 7.55
CA ALA A 18 8.35 -2.45 7.62
C ALA A 18 9.02 -2.47 6.23
N ASN A 19 8.49 -3.23 5.27
CA ASN A 19 9.14 -3.42 3.96
C ASN A 19 8.40 -2.72 2.81
N VAL A 20 7.07 -2.70 2.82
CA VAL A 20 6.26 -2.19 1.71
C VAL A 20 5.99 -0.69 1.85
N THR A 21 5.70 -0.21 3.06
CA THR A 21 5.47 1.23 3.30
C THR A 21 6.66 2.10 2.88
N PRO A 22 7.92 1.80 3.26
CA PRO A 22 9.07 2.60 2.84
C PRO A 22 9.29 2.58 1.32
N THR A 23 9.06 1.43 0.68
CA THR A 23 9.18 1.29 -0.78
C THR A 23 8.17 2.18 -1.53
N LEU A 24 6.96 2.32 -0.98
CA LEU A 24 5.92 3.17 -1.57
C LEU A 24 6.15 4.66 -1.28
N GLU A 25 6.72 5.00 -0.12
CA GLU A 25 7.17 6.35 0.20
C GLU A 25 8.31 6.80 -0.71
N GLU A 26 9.33 5.95 -0.92
CA GLU A 26 10.42 6.19 -1.88
C GLU A 26 9.90 6.36 -3.31
N ALA A 27 8.94 5.52 -3.73
CA ALA A 27 8.29 5.68 -5.03
C ALA A 27 7.57 7.04 -5.12
N ASN A 28 6.85 7.46 -4.08
CA ASN A 28 6.22 8.78 -4.00
C ASN A 28 7.20 9.95 -4.08
N GLU A 29 8.44 9.80 -3.64
CA GLU A 29 9.48 10.83 -3.78
C GLU A 29 10.08 10.89 -5.20
N ILE A 30 10.11 9.77 -5.92
CA ILE A 30 10.60 9.70 -7.31
C ILE A 30 9.58 10.30 -8.30
N LEU A 31 8.30 10.17 -8.01
CA LEU A 31 7.21 10.64 -8.87
C LEU A 31 7.25 12.17 -9.17
N PRO A 32 7.56 13.06 -8.22
CA PRO A 32 7.86 14.48 -8.47
C PRO A 32 9.07 14.71 -9.38
N ASN A 33 10.12 13.89 -9.29
CA ASN A 33 11.29 13.98 -10.17
C ASN A 33 10.96 13.59 -11.62
N LEU A 34 9.96 12.73 -11.84
CA LEU A 34 9.42 12.53 -13.18
C LEU A 34 8.72 13.80 -13.67
N ARG A 35 7.97 14.53 -12.85
CA ARG A 35 7.40 15.83 -13.29
C ARG A 35 8.46 16.88 -13.62
N SER A 36 9.66 16.79 -13.06
CA SER A 36 10.76 17.72 -13.35
C SER A 36 11.54 17.40 -14.62
N ILE A 37 11.27 16.29 -15.32
CA ILE A 37 11.76 16.12 -16.69
C ILE A 37 11.11 17.24 -17.51
N ASP A 38 11.99 18.18 -17.89
CA ASP A 38 11.69 19.54 -18.30
C ASP A 38 10.57 19.59 -19.36
N GLN A 39 9.32 19.80 -18.92
CA GLN A 39 8.14 19.85 -19.79
C GLN A 39 8.30 20.90 -20.90
N THR A 40 9.16 21.88 -20.65
CA THR A 40 9.58 22.96 -21.55
C THR A 40 10.28 22.43 -22.82
N LEU A 41 10.97 21.28 -22.76
CA LEU A 41 11.63 20.66 -23.92
C LEU A 41 10.64 20.06 -24.91
N TYR A 42 9.50 19.54 -24.45
CA TYR A 42 8.51 18.89 -25.31
C TYR A 42 7.39 19.83 -25.75
N THR A 43 6.99 20.78 -24.91
CA THR A 43 5.88 21.71 -25.20
C THR A 43 6.17 22.69 -26.34
N SER A 44 7.45 22.97 -26.63
CA SER A 44 7.86 23.89 -27.68
C SER A 44 8.11 23.23 -29.05
N VAL A 45 8.46 21.94 -29.08
CA VAL A 45 8.91 21.25 -30.31
C VAL A 45 7.97 20.11 -30.73
N ALA A 46 7.31 19.44 -29.78
CA ALA A 46 6.43 18.30 -30.06
C ALA A 46 5.36 18.14 -28.95
N PRO A 47 4.23 18.88 -29.03
CA PRO A 47 3.17 18.86 -28.03
C PRO A 47 2.60 17.46 -27.74
N SER A 48 2.63 16.56 -28.73
CA SER A 48 2.21 15.16 -28.57
C SER A 48 3.11 14.37 -27.61
N LEU A 49 4.43 14.64 -27.57
CA LEU A 49 5.35 14.00 -26.64
C LEU A 49 5.11 14.49 -25.20
N ALA A 50 4.81 15.79 -25.03
CA ALA A 50 4.43 16.33 -23.73
C ALA A 50 3.16 15.68 -23.18
N MET A 51 2.19 15.41 -24.05
CA MET A 51 0.94 14.73 -23.70
C MET A 51 1.20 13.28 -23.27
N VAL A 52 1.93 12.50 -24.07
CA VAL A 52 2.27 11.10 -23.74
C VAL A 52 3.05 11.01 -22.43
N TYR A 53 4.02 11.91 -22.23
CA TYR A 53 4.79 11.99 -21.00
C TYR A 53 3.91 12.29 -19.78
N THR A 54 3.06 13.31 -19.89
CA THR A 54 2.13 13.71 -18.82
C THR A 54 1.16 12.56 -18.48
N THR A 55 0.64 11.86 -19.48
CA THR A 55 -0.24 10.70 -19.27
C THR A 55 0.49 9.56 -18.57
N ALA A 56 1.71 9.24 -18.97
CA ALA A 56 2.50 8.17 -18.36
C ALA A 56 2.81 8.47 -16.88
N VAL A 57 3.21 9.71 -16.57
CA VAL A 57 3.50 10.14 -15.18
C VAL A 57 2.24 10.14 -14.31
N SER A 58 1.10 10.63 -14.83
CA SER A 58 -0.16 10.59 -14.09
C SER A 58 -0.63 9.16 -13.79
N TYR A 59 -0.52 8.25 -14.76
CA TYR A 59 -0.89 6.84 -14.54
C TYR A 59 -0.02 6.17 -13.47
N MET A 60 1.30 6.43 -13.49
CA MET A 60 2.20 5.93 -12.45
C MET A 60 1.86 6.47 -11.06
N ASN A 61 1.50 7.76 -10.94
CA ASN A 61 1.08 8.34 -9.67
C ASN A 61 -0.15 7.64 -9.10
N GLU A 62 -1.19 7.45 -9.94
CA GLU A 62 -2.44 6.82 -9.52
C GLU A 62 -2.21 5.36 -9.09
N MET A 63 -1.38 4.62 -9.81
CA MET A 63 -1.05 3.23 -9.45
C MET A 63 -0.30 3.12 -8.12
N VAL A 64 0.69 3.98 -7.87
CA VAL A 64 1.49 3.95 -6.63
C VAL A 64 0.63 4.35 -5.43
N GLN A 65 -0.20 5.39 -5.56
CA GLN A 65 -1.15 5.78 -4.52
C GLN A 65 -2.17 4.67 -4.23
N GLY A 66 -2.79 4.09 -5.27
CA GLY A 66 -3.75 3.00 -5.09
C GLY A 66 -3.12 1.75 -4.45
N ALA A 67 -1.87 1.44 -4.79
CA ALA A 67 -1.15 0.35 -4.14
C ALA A 67 -0.94 0.62 -2.64
N ALA A 68 -0.56 1.84 -2.26
CA ALA A 68 -0.39 2.21 -0.85
C ALA A 68 -1.68 2.09 -0.04
N GLU A 69 -2.81 2.56 -0.59
CA GLU A 69 -4.12 2.41 0.04
C GLU A 69 -4.50 0.94 0.22
N CYS A 70 -4.26 0.09 -0.79
CA CYS A 70 -4.52 -1.35 -0.70
C CYS A 70 -3.68 -2.03 0.40
N PHE A 71 -2.39 -1.70 0.52
CA PHE A 71 -1.53 -2.29 1.54
C PHE A 71 -1.89 -1.80 2.95
N GLN A 72 -2.30 -0.54 3.10
CA GLN A 72 -2.82 -0.04 4.37
C GLN A 72 -4.10 -0.80 4.77
N ALA A 73 -5.07 -0.93 3.86
CA ALA A 73 -6.31 -1.66 4.13
C ALA A 73 -6.05 -3.15 4.42
N MET A 74 -5.05 -3.76 3.78
CA MET A 74 -4.64 -5.13 4.07
C MET A 74 -4.13 -5.27 5.52
N ASN A 75 -3.30 -4.33 5.99
CA ASN A 75 -2.82 -4.33 7.37
C ASN A 75 -3.94 -4.18 8.40
N GLU A 76 -4.88 -3.25 8.15
CA GLU A 76 -6.05 -3.07 9.01
C GLU A 76 -6.90 -4.35 9.09
N ASN A 77 -7.09 -5.03 7.96
CA ASN A 77 -7.82 -6.30 7.91
C ASN A 77 -7.08 -7.45 8.61
N LEU A 78 -5.75 -7.52 8.51
CA LEU A 78 -4.94 -8.54 9.22
C LEU A 78 -5.05 -8.37 10.74
N ASP A 79 -4.98 -7.14 11.23
CA ASP A 79 -5.12 -6.87 12.66
C ASP A 79 -6.56 -7.10 13.16
N GLY A 80 -7.57 -6.71 12.37
CA GLY A 80 -8.97 -7.02 12.65
C GLY A 80 -9.26 -8.52 12.70
N CYS A 81 -8.61 -9.31 11.83
CA CYS A 81 -8.71 -10.76 11.82
C CYS A 81 -8.07 -11.38 13.07
N ALA A 82 -6.89 -10.91 13.46
CA ALA A 82 -6.22 -11.35 14.69
C ALA A 82 -7.07 -11.06 15.93
N THR A 83 -7.62 -9.84 16.03
CA THR A 83 -8.51 -9.43 17.12
C THR A 83 -9.77 -10.29 17.19
N SER A 84 -10.42 -10.53 16.04
CA SER A 84 -11.62 -11.38 15.99
C SER A 84 -11.36 -12.83 16.44
N TRP A 85 -10.15 -13.33 16.19
CA TRP A 85 -9.73 -14.66 16.65
C TRP A 85 -9.51 -14.71 18.16
N GLU A 86 -8.88 -13.69 18.73
CA GLU A 86 -8.66 -13.60 20.18
C GLU A 86 -9.98 -13.42 20.94
N ASP A 87 -10.89 -12.59 20.44
CA ASP A 87 -12.22 -12.40 21.02
C ASP A 87 -13.02 -13.71 21.02
N ALA A 88 -12.94 -14.48 19.94
CA ALA A 88 -13.62 -15.77 19.83
C ALA A 88 -13.03 -16.83 20.79
N ASP A 89 -11.70 -16.85 20.96
CA ASP A 89 -11.01 -17.74 21.90
C ASP A 89 -11.37 -17.39 23.35
N GLN A 90 -11.36 -16.10 23.68
CA GLN A 90 -11.75 -15.60 25.00
C GLN A 90 -13.22 -15.89 25.31
N ALA A 91 -14.13 -15.68 24.35
CA ALA A 91 -15.54 -16.01 24.51
C ALA A 91 -15.75 -17.50 24.80
N CYS A 92 -15.06 -18.38 24.07
CA CYS A 92 -15.09 -19.82 24.34
C CYS A 92 -14.53 -20.13 25.74
N ALA A 93 -13.41 -19.54 26.13
CA ALA A 93 -12.80 -19.76 27.45
C ALA A 93 -13.70 -19.30 28.61
N SER A 94 -14.50 -18.24 28.42
CA SER A 94 -15.48 -17.79 29.40
C SER A 94 -16.75 -18.64 29.47
N ASP A 95 -17.18 -19.27 28.38
CA ASP A 95 -18.36 -20.15 28.35
C ASP A 95 -18.10 -21.53 29.00
N PHE A 96 -16.83 -21.91 29.18
CA PHE A 96 -16.43 -23.16 29.85
C PHE A 96 -16.07 -23.01 31.34
N ASN A 97 -16.20 -21.80 31.92
CA ASN A 97 -16.06 -21.54 33.36
C ASN A 97 -17.43 -21.30 34.02
#